data_AF-A0A7W4ES54-F1
#
_entry.id   AF-A0A7W4ES54-F1
#
_cell.length_a   1.000
_cell.length_b   1.000
_cell.length_c   1.000
_cell.angle_alpha   90.00
_cell.angle_beta   90.00
_cell.angle_gamma   90.00
#
_symmetry.space_group_name_H-M   'P 1'
#
loop_
_entity.id
_entity.type
_entity.pdbx_description
1 polymer ?
#
loop_
_entity_poly.entity_id
_entity_poly.type
_entity_poly.pdbx_seq_one_letter_code
_entity_poly.pdbx_strand_id
1 'polypeptide(L)'
;MAEIPPIVGGFLGGFPTQHLRVLGWVFSRRDGARHPDVRVFLSMEPPSGGVMDIRVIFRGGTGTPWKIIYESTTITEVIVTSCPRDGWQLVEYIYTGLPLKSQR
;
A
#
# COMPACT_ATOMS: atom_id res chain seq x y z
N MET A 1 6.54 -1.89 -17.39
CA MET A 1 5.56 -1.75 -16.28
C MET A 1 4.24 -1.31 -16.88
N ALA A 2 3.13 -1.93 -16.50
CA ALA A 2 1.80 -1.45 -16.90
C ALA A 2 1.55 -0.04 -16.31
N GLU A 3 0.93 0.84 -17.09
CA GLU A 3 0.56 2.18 -16.64
C GLU A 3 -0.30 2.09 -15.38
N ILE A 4 0.04 2.88 -14.36
CA ILE A 4 -0.68 2.89 -13.08
C ILE A 4 -2.08 3.46 -13.31
N PRO A 5 -3.16 2.88 -12.73
CA PRO A 5 -4.50 3.42 -12.91
C PRO A 5 -4.53 4.88 -12.44
N PRO A 6 -5.03 5.82 -13.26
CA PRO A 6 -5.03 7.25 -12.91
C PRO A 6 -5.64 7.54 -11.54
N ILE A 7 -6.63 6.73 -11.14
CA ILE A 7 -7.34 6.85 -9.87
C ILE A 7 -6.43 6.67 -8.63
N VAL A 8 -5.33 5.92 -8.73
CA VAL A 8 -4.34 5.78 -7.64
C VAL A 8 -3.04 6.52 -7.93
N GLY A 9 -2.92 7.13 -9.12
CA GLY A 9 -1.73 7.83 -9.57
C GLY A 9 -1.32 8.98 -8.64
N GLY A 10 -2.27 9.70 -8.04
CA GLY A 10 -1.99 10.78 -7.08
C GLY A 10 -1.27 10.32 -5.80
N PHE A 11 -1.57 9.11 -5.31
CA PHE A 11 -0.88 8.52 -4.15
C PHE A 11 0.47 7.91 -4.54
N LEU A 12 0.55 7.34 -5.75
CA LEU A 12 1.76 6.69 -6.23
C LEU A 12 2.74 7.66 -6.92
N GLY A 13 2.34 8.90 -7.18
CA GLY A 13 3.23 9.94 -7.71
C GLY A 13 4.34 10.37 -6.74
N GLY A 14 4.14 10.13 -5.44
CA GLY A 14 5.18 10.29 -4.42
C GLY A 14 6.08 9.06 -4.24
N PHE A 15 5.83 7.97 -4.96
CA PHE A 15 6.64 6.75 -4.97
C PHE A 15 7.48 6.69 -6.25
N PRO A 16 8.64 6.02 -6.25
CA PRO A 16 9.28 5.25 -5.17
C PRO A 16 10.22 6.10 -4.28
N THR A 17 10.34 5.70 -3.01
CA THR A 17 11.39 6.22 -2.10
C THR A 17 12.58 5.27 -2.09
N GLN A 18 13.69 5.64 -1.44
CA GLN A 18 14.87 4.77 -1.31
C GLN A 18 14.53 3.39 -0.71
N HIS A 19 13.52 3.33 0.15
CA HIS A 19 13.17 2.13 0.93
C HIS A 19 11.82 1.53 0.54
N LEU A 20 11.12 2.08 -0.45
CA LEU A 20 9.77 1.63 -0.82
C LEU A 20 9.57 1.70 -2.33
N ARG A 21 9.42 0.53 -2.95
CA ARG A 21 9.35 0.37 -4.41
C ARG A 21 8.04 -0.24 -4.84
N VAL A 22 7.43 0.31 -5.89
CA VAL A 22 6.25 -0.30 -6.54
C VAL A 22 6.70 -1.45 -7.45
N LEU A 23 6.17 -2.65 -7.20
CA LEU A 23 6.43 -3.84 -8.01
C LEU A 23 5.41 -4.02 -9.13
N GLY A 24 4.17 -3.58 -8.90
CA GLY A 24 3.08 -3.69 -9.87
C GLY A 24 1.73 -3.49 -9.23
N TRP A 25 0.67 -3.74 -9.99
CA TRP A 25 -0.70 -3.61 -9.52
C TRP A 25 -1.64 -4.57 -10.27
N VAL A 26 -2.78 -4.88 -9.66
CA VAL A 26 -3.88 -5.64 -10.27
C VAL A 26 -5.23 -5.12 -9.79
N PHE A 27 -6.29 -5.38 -10.54
CA PHE A 27 -7.65 -5.18 -10.04
C PHE A 27 -8.04 -6.31 -9.08
N SER A 28 -8.73 -5.96 -8.00
CA SER A 28 -9.34 -6.91 -7.07
C SER A 28 -10.79 -6.57 -6.85
N ARG A 29 -11.69 -7.57 -6.90
CA ARG A 29 -13.08 -7.37 -6.51
C ARG A 29 -13.25 -7.54 -5.00
N ARG A 30 -14.05 -6.65 -4.43
CA ARG A 30 -14.56 -6.73 -3.06
C ARG A 30 -16.06 -6.92 -3.14
N ASP A 31 -16.60 -7.82 -2.32
CA ASP A 31 -18.03 -8.11 -2.31
C ASP A 31 -18.83 -6.84 -1.99
N GLY A 32 -19.88 -6.60 -2.79
CA GLY A 32 -20.72 -5.40 -2.68
C GLY A 32 -20.11 -4.12 -3.26
N ALA A 33 -18.88 -4.12 -3.78
CA ALA A 33 -18.29 -2.94 -4.42
C ALA A 33 -18.76 -2.80 -5.88
N ARG A 34 -19.20 -1.58 -6.25
CA ARG A 34 -19.62 -1.24 -7.63
C ARG A 34 -18.45 -1.20 -8.63
N HIS A 35 -17.27 -0.82 -8.16
CA HIS A 35 -16.05 -0.71 -8.97
C HIS A 35 -14.97 -1.63 -8.40
N PRO A 36 -14.12 -2.25 -9.26
CA PRO A 36 -13.02 -3.07 -8.79
C PRO A 36 -12.00 -2.21 -8.05
N ASP A 37 -11.58 -2.66 -6.88
CA ASP A 37 -10.49 -2.05 -6.12
C ASP A 37 -9.16 -2.25 -6.85
N VAL A 38 -8.19 -1.40 -6.57
CA VAL A 38 -6.82 -1.51 -7.11
C VAL A 38 -5.92 -2.03 -6.01
N ARG A 39 -5.28 -3.17 -6.23
CA ARG A 39 -4.28 -3.74 -5.33
C ARG A 39 -2.90 -3.44 -5.89
N VAL A 40 -2.10 -2.71 -5.13
CA VAL A 40 -0.72 -2.34 -5.48
C VAL A 40 0.23 -3.19 -4.66
N PHE A 41 1.23 -3.75 -5.32
CA PHE A 41 2.31 -4.52 -4.71
C PHE A 41 3.52 -3.62 -4.54
N LEU A 42 4.06 -3.62 -3.32
CA LEU A 42 5.20 -2.81 -2.91
C LEU A 42 6.24 -3.73 -2.28
N SER A 43 7.51 -3.41 -2.47
CA SER A 43 8.63 -3.96 -1.72
C SER A 43 9.16 -2.87 -0.80
N MET A 44 9.42 -3.20 0.46
CA MET A 44 9.95 -2.29 1.46
C MET A 44 11.21 -2.83 2.12
N GLU A 45 12.18 -1.96 2.38
CA GLU A 45 13.29 -2.21 3.29
C GLU A 45 13.00 -1.52 4.63
N PRO A 46 12.55 -2.24 5.66
CA PRO A 46 12.26 -1.64 6.95
C PRO A 46 13.55 -1.27 7.72
N PRO A 47 13.49 -0.39 8.73
CA PRO A 47 14.66 0.01 9.52
C PRO A 47 15.40 -1.15 10.20
N SER A 48 14.67 -2.19 10.59
CA SER A 48 15.18 -3.46 11.12
C SER A 48 16.05 -4.27 10.14
N GLY A 49 16.09 -3.86 8.86
CA GLY A 49 16.79 -4.53 7.79
C GLY A 49 15.96 -5.63 7.11
N GLY A 50 16.46 -6.10 5.97
CA GLY A 50 15.79 -7.09 5.13
C GLY A 50 14.81 -6.47 4.13
N VAL A 51 14.00 -7.33 3.50
CA VAL A 51 12.98 -6.94 2.53
C VAL A 51 11.63 -7.52 2.95
N MET A 52 10.58 -6.72 2.83
CA MET A 52 9.21 -7.10 3.14
C MET A 52 8.28 -6.72 2.00
N ASP A 53 7.39 -7.64 1.63
CA ASP A 53 6.35 -7.37 0.65
C ASP A 53 5.15 -6.71 1.33
N ILE A 54 4.61 -5.68 0.69
CA ILE A 54 3.47 -4.92 1.18
C ILE A 54 2.43 -4.86 0.08
N ARG A 55 1.16 -4.98 0.44
CA ARG A 55 0.04 -4.77 -0.46
C ARG A 55 -0.83 -3.65 0.06
N VAL A 56 -1.08 -2.66 -0.79
CA VAL A 56 -2.03 -1.58 -0.50
C VAL A 56 -3.25 -1.75 -1.39
N ILE A 57 -4.43 -1.79 -0.77
CA ILE A 57 -5.71 -1.88 -1.48
C ILE A 57 -6.33 -0.50 -1.50
N PHE A 58 -6.58 0.02 -2.70
CA PHE A 58 -7.25 1.28 -2.95
C PHE A 58 -8.67 1.04 -3.45
N ARG A 59 -9.63 1.82 -2.95
CA ARG A 59 -11.04 1.71 -3.33
C ARG A 59 -11.24 2.11 -4.79
N GLY A 60 -11.89 1.24 -5.57
CA GLY A 60 -12.07 1.44 -7.02
C GLY A 60 -12.86 2.68 -7.44
N GLY A 61 -13.72 3.19 -6.56
CA GLY A 61 -14.55 4.37 -6.85
C GLY A 61 -13.90 5.71 -6.48
N THR A 62 -12.91 5.70 -5.58
CA THR A 62 -12.35 6.93 -4.99
C THR A 62 -10.83 7.00 -5.08
N GLY A 63 -10.15 5.89 -5.35
CA GLY A 63 -8.70 5.82 -5.32
C GLY A 63 -8.08 5.92 -3.93
N THR A 64 -8.90 5.96 -2.87
CA THR A 64 -8.43 6.12 -1.49
C THR A 64 -7.95 4.78 -0.92
N PRO A 65 -6.83 4.74 -0.19
CA PRO A 65 -6.36 3.51 0.42
C PRO A 65 -7.35 3.03 1.50
N TRP A 66 -7.57 1.72 1.53
CA TRP A 66 -8.47 1.00 2.45
C TRP A 66 -7.69 0.07 3.37
N LYS A 67 -6.75 -0.71 2.81
CA LYS A 67 -5.99 -1.74 3.54
C LYS A 67 -4.53 -1.62 3.25
N ILE A 68 -3.72 -1.89 4.26
CA ILE A 68 -2.30 -2.21 4.12
C ILE A 68 -2.11 -3.62 4.67
N ILE A 69 -1.46 -4.48 3.88
CA ILE A 69 -1.16 -5.86 4.25
C ILE A 69 0.35 -6.01 4.19
N TYR A 70 0.96 -6.44 5.29
CA TYR A 70 2.39 -6.70 5.41
C TYR A 70 2.63 -8.20 5.34
N GLU A 71 3.45 -8.62 4.39
CA GLU A 71 3.80 -10.01 4.15
C GLU A 71 5.27 -10.21 4.53
N SER A 72 5.45 -10.64 5.78
CA SER A 72 6.73 -11.09 6.34
C SER A 72 6.57 -12.54 6.81
N THR A 73 7.21 -12.92 7.92
CA THR A 73 7.01 -14.22 8.58
C THR A 73 5.56 -14.48 9.01
N THR A 74 4.80 -13.41 9.27
CA THR A 74 3.36 -13.45 9.56
C THR A 74 2.65 -12.37 8.78
N ILE A 75 1.46 -12.68 8.25
CA ILE A 75 0.63 -11.70 7.57
C ILE A 75 0.01 -10.76 8.62
N THR A 76 0.29 -9.46 8.49
CA THR A 76 -0.31 -8.42 9.34
C THR A 76 -1.18 -7.52 8.48
N GLU A 77 -2.39 -7.23 8.92
CA GLU A 77 -3.34 -6.40 8.19
C GLU A 77 -3.73 -5.16 9.00
N VAL A 78 -3.67 -4.00 8.35
CA VAL A 78 -4.05 -2.71 8.93
C VAL A 78 -5.14 -2.08 8.08
N ILE A 79 -6.27 -1.77 8.73
CA ILE A 79 -7.36 -1.01 8.10
C ILE A 79 -6.98 0.48 8.16
N VAL A 80 -7.01 1.14 7.01
CA VAL A 80 -6.81 2.59 6.91
C VAL A 80 -8.13 3.27 7.27
N THR A 81 -8.22 3.78 8.50
CA THR A 81 -9.43 4.42 9.04
C THR A 81 -9.54 5.89 8.66
N SER A 82 -8.41 6.58 8.51
CA SER A 82 -8.31 7.96 8.04
C SER A 82 -7.72 8.01 6.64
N CYS A 83 -8.38 8.71 5.72
CA CYS A 83 -7.85 8.86 4.36
C CYS A 83 -6.58 9.73 4.40
N PRO A 84 -5.42 9.22 3.92
CA PRO A 84 -4.25 10.05 3.74
C PRO A 84 -4.53 11.13 2.69
N ARG A 85 -3.92 12.30 2.89
CA ARG A 85 -4.06 13.47 2.02
C ARG A 85 -3.27 13.32 0.71
N ASP A 86 -2.14 12.62 0.77
CA ASP A 86 -1.23 12.43 -0.34
C ASP A 86 -0.42 11.13 -0.18
N GLY A 87 0.48 10.88 -1.13
CA GLY A 87 1.38 9.73 -1.12
C GLY A 87 2.33 9.69 0.08
N TRP A 88 2.79 10.85 0.58
CA TRP A 88 3.70 10.89 1.73
C TRP A 88 3.01 10.49 3.02
N GLN A 89 1.79 10.97 3.24
CA GLN A 89 1.01 10.54 4.40
C GLN A 89 0.66 9.04 4.33
N LEU A 90 0.48 8.49 3.12
CA LEU A 90 0.34 7.04 2.96
C LEU A 90 1.63 6.30 3.34
N VAL A 91 2.82 6.83 2.97
CA VAL A 91 4.10 6.27 3.41
C VAL A 91 4.20 6.29 4.94
N GLU A 92 3.88 7.40 5.60
CA GLU A 92 3.86 7.47 7.07
C GLU A 92 2.95 6.38 7.68
N TYR A 93 1.81 6.11 7.06
CA TYR A 93 0.87 5.08 7.53
C TYR A 93 1.45 3.67 7.36
N ILE A 94 2.21 3.44 6.28
CA ILE A 94 2.93 2.19 6.06
C ILE A 94 4.01 1.99 7.14
N TYR A 95 4.77 3.03 7.48
CA TYR A 95 5.82 2.94 8.51
C TYR A 95 5.24 2.77 9.93
N THR A 96 4.17 3.49 10.26
CA THR A 96 3.51 3.39 11.58
C THR A 96 2.77 2.07 11.77
N GLY A 97 2.26 1.47 10.68
CA GLY A 97 1.60 0.17 10.71
C GLY A 97 2.54 -1.04 10.65
N LEU A 98 3.86 -0.83 10.62
CA LEU A 98 4.84 -1.92 10.60
C LEU A 98 4.64 -2.87 11.79
N PRO A 99 4.78 -4.19 11.60
CA PRO A 99 4.81 -5.13 12.71
C PRO A 99 5.91 -4.76 13.71
N LEU A 100 5.68 -4.97 15.02
CA LEU A 100 6.61 -4.60 16.10
C LEU A 100 8.05 -5.11 15.90
N LYS A 101 8.20 -6.29 15.26
CA LYS A 101 9.52 -6.86 14.95
C LYS A 101 10.27 -6.08 13.87
N SER A 102 9.56 -5.41 12.98
CA SER A 102 10.12 -4.64 11.86
C SER A 102 10.51 -3.21 12.26
N GLN A 103 10.12 -2.76 13.46
CA GLN A 103 10.37 -1.41 13.99
C GLN A 103 11.60 -1.29 14.91
N ARG A 104 12.21 -2.42 15.31
CA ARG A 104 13.40 -2.48 16.18
C ARG A 104 14.69 -2.42 15.39
#